data_AF-A0A380C0V4-F1
#
_entry.id   AF-A0A380C0V4-F1
#
_cell.length_a   1.000
_cell.length_b   1.000
_cell.length_c   1.000
_cell.angle_alpha   90.00
_cell.angle_beta   90.00
_cell.angle_gamma   90.00
#
_symmetry.space_group_name_H-M   'P 1'
#
loop_
_entity.id
_entity.type
_entity.pdbx_description
1 polymer ?
#
loop_
_entity_poly.entity_id
_entity_poly.type
_entity_poly.pdbx_seq_one_letter_code
_entity_poly.pdbx_strand_id
1 'polypeptide(L)'
;MSQTEQVFKRKLSTGELTVVSSHSTPLEQFFEIAERRNPKRAFLFVSKMLGRHIPIKPSVMRSSYQSIAAMLPIDLPGPVLFIGMAETAVGLAAGVYKRQDAWYPNRYS
;
A
#
# COMPACT_ATOMS: atom_id res chain seq x y z
N MET A 1 13.35 -20.42 5.11
CA MET A 1 12.00 -20.81 4.66
C MET A 1 11.87 -20.40 3.21
N SER A 2 11.61 -21.34 2.30
CA SER A 2 11.44 -21.03 0.87
C SER A 2 10.14 -20.23 0.71
N GLN A 3 10.24 -18.94 0.42
CA GLN A 3 9.06 -18.13 0.10
C GLN A 3 8.50 -18.66 -1.22
N THR A 4 7.32 -19.26 -1.18
CA THR A 4 6.60 -19.67 -2.38
C THR A 4 6.31 -18.44 -3.21
N GLU A 5 6.84 -18.43 -4.43
CA GLU A 5 6.63 -17.34 -5.36
C GLU A 5 5.16 -17.32 -5.80
N GLN A 6 4.48 -16.20 -5.58
CA GLN A 6 3.13 -15.96 -6.04
C GLN A 6 3.14 -15.39 -7.45
N VAL A 7 2.24 -15.90 -8.29
CA VAL A 7 2.07 -15.44 -9.68
C VAL A 7 0.62 -15.02 -9.88
N PHE A 8 0.40 -13.71 -10.03
CA PHE A 8 -0.90 -13.13 -10.40
C PHE A 8 -0.93 -12.86 -11.91
N LYS A 9 -1.96 -13.33 -12.61
CA LYS A 9 -2.12 -13.11 -14.06
C LYS A 9 -3.44 -12.44 -14.40
N ARG A 10 -3.40 -11.50 -15.34
CA ARG A 10 -4.59 -10.83 -15.88
C ARG A 10 -4.49 -10.69 -17.39
N LYS A 11 -5.46 -11.26 -18.11
CA LYS A 11 -5.64 -11.05 -19.54
C LYS A 11 -6.35 -9.72 -19.78
N LEU A 12 -5.83 -8.93 -20.72
CA LEU A 12 -6.31 -7.64 -21.19
C LEU A 12 -6.60 -7.74 -22.70
N SER A 13 -7.30 -6.77 -23.27
CA SER A 13 -7.53 -6.71 -24.72
C SER A 13 -6.24 -6.53 -25.53
N THR A 14 -5.20 -5.96 -24.92
CA THR A 14 -3.91 -5.70 -25.58
C THR A 14 -2.79 -6.68 -25.21
N GLY A 15 -3.05 -7.71 -24.39
CA GLY A 15 -2.02 -8.65 -23.94
C GLY A 15 -2.33 -9.33 -22.60
N GLU A 16 -1.32 -9.94 -21.98
CA GLU A 16 -1.43 -10.52 -20.63
C GLU A 16 -0.42 -9.87 -19.69
N LEU A 17 -0.86 -9.52 -18.49
CA LEU A 17 -0.03 -8.99 -17.43
C LEU A 17 0.23 -10.10 -16.39
N THR A 18 1.51 -10.31 -16.07
CA THR A 18 1.94 -11.23 -15.01
C THR A 18 2.68 -10.44 -13.93
N VAL A 19 2.26 -10.59 -12.67
CA VAL A 19 2.94 -10.04 -11.50
C VAL A 19 3.48 -11.20 -10.68
N VAL A 20 4.76 -11.13 -10.32
CA VAL A 20 5.46 -12.14 -9.54
C VAL A 20 5.92 -11.51 -8.23
N SER A 21 5.70 -12.20 -7.11
CA SER A 21 6.10 -11.70 -5.79
C SER A 21 6.43 -12.83 -4.83
N SER A 22 7.43 -12.62 -3.98
CA SER A 22 7.75 -13.52 -2.86
C SER A 22 6.98 -13.18 -1.58
N HIS A 23 6.05 -12.21 -1.62
CA HIS A 23 5.28 -11.84 -0.44
C HIS A 23 4.46 -13.03 0.08
N SER A 24 4.17 -13.09 1.38
CA SER A 24 3.42 -14.23 1.96
C SER A 24 1.90 -14.06 1.85
N THR A 25 1.42 -12.81 1.87
CA THR A 25 0.00 -12.47 1.72
C THR A 25 -0.42 -12.52 0.25
N PRO A 26 -1.60 -13.09 -0.09
CA PRO A 26 -2.10 -13.16 -1.46
C PRO A 26 -2.13 -11.81 -2.19
N LEU A 27 -1.59 -11.74 -3.41
CA LEU A 27 -1.50 -10.50 -4.20
C LEU A 27 -2.87 -9.85 -4.45
N GLU A 28 -3.93 -10.65 -4.57
CA GLU A 28 -5.31 -10.22 -4.79
C GLU A 28 -5.87 -9.43 -3.59
N GLN A 29 -5.24 -9.50 -2.42
CA GLN A 29 -5.64 -8.68 -1.27
C GLN A 29 -5.14 -7.23 -1.38
N PHE A 30 -4.06 -7.00 -2.13
CA PHE A 30 -3.45 -5.68 -2.26
C PHE A 30 -4.07 -4.86 -3.39
N PHE A 31 -4.36 -5.50 -4.53
CA PHE A 31 -4.80 -4.80 -5.74
C PHE A 31 -5.70 -5.65 -6.65
N GLU A 32 -6.32 -4.98 -7.61
CA GLU A 32 -6.79 -5.55 -8.88
C GLU A 32 -6.11 -4.86 -10.06
N ILE A 33 -6.25 -5.46 -11.25
CA ILE A 33 -5.91 -4.81 -12.52
C ILE A 33 -7.19 -4.40 -13.25
N ALA A 34 -7.31 -3.11 -13.53
CA ALA A 34 -8.35 -2.57 -14.40
C ALA A 34 -7.77 -2.16 -15.76
N GLU A 35 -8.58 -2.31 -16.80
CA GLU A 35 -8.22 -1.95 -18.16
C GLU A 35 -8.67 -0.52 -18.48
N ARG A 36 -7.82 0.24 -19.17
CA ARG A 36 -8.11 1.63 -19.58
C ARG A 36 -8.47 1.67 -21.06
N ARG A 37 -9.36 2.59 -21.43
CA ARG A 37 -9.66 2.94 -22.83
C ARG A 37 -8.57 3.85 -23.43
N ASN A 38 -7.30 3.49 -23.27
CA ASN A 38 -6.16 4.19 -23.88
C ASN A 38 -5.06 3.17 -24.20
N PRO A 39 -4.81 2.82 -25.47
CA PRO A 39 -3.83 1.80 -25.85
C PRO A 39 -2.41 2.10 -25.38
N LYS A 40 -2.02 3.39 -25.27
CA LYS A 40 -0.68 3.79 -24.78
C LYS A 40 -0.52 3.61 -23.26
N ARG A 41 -1.61 3.37 -22.53
CA ARG A 41 -1.65 3.13 -21.08
C ARG A 41 -2.73 2.09 -20.78
N ALA A 42 -2.60 0.88 -21.31
CA ALA A 42 -3.70 -0.07 -21.39
C ALA A 42 -4.26 -0.54 -20.03
N PHE A 43 -3.52 -0.41 -18.92
CA PHE A 43 -3.96 -0.91 -17.61
C PHE A 43 -3.68 0.06 -16.46
N LEU A 44 -4.30 -0.22 -15.30
CA LEU A 44 -3.95 0.38 -14.01
C LEU A 44 -4.01 -0.63 -12.86
N PHE A 45 -3.17 -0.41 -11.85
CA PHE A 45 -3.28 -1.08 -10.56
C PHE A 45 -4.31 -0.36 -9.68
N VAL A 46 -5.39 -1.03 -9.34
CA VAL A 46 -6.44 -0.56 -8.44
C VAL A 46 -6.12 -1.07 -7.04
N SER A 47 -5.59 -0.21 -6.17
CA SER A 47 -5.34 -0.61 -4.77
C SER A 47 -6.64 -0.91 -4.03
N LYS A 48 -6.67 -2.04 -3.31
CA LYS A 48 -7.73 -2.42 -2.36
C LYS A 48 -7.47 -1.93 -0.93
N MET A 49 -6.38 -1.20 -0.69
CA MET A 49 -5.91 -0.82 0.64
C MET A 49 -5.87 0.70 0.87
N LEU A 50 -5.77 1.49 -0.20
CA LEU A 50 -5.59 2.94 -0.12
C LEU A 50 -6.86 3.75 -0.36
N GLY A 51 -7.94 3.12 -0.85
CA GLY A 51 -9.25 3.78 -1.00
C GLY A 51 -9.33 4.86 -2.08
N ARG A 52 -8.29 5.02 -2.91
CA ARG A 52 -8.23 6.04 -3.97
C ARG A 52 -9.20 5.76 -5.13
N HIS A 53 -9.17 4.52 -5.64
CA HIS A 53 -9.85 4.17 -6.89
C HIS A 53 -11.20 3.48 -6.68
N ILE A 54 -11.39 2.84 -5.51
CA ILE A 54 -12.62 2.16 -5.12
C ILE A 54 -12.91 2.48 -3.65
N PRO A 55 -14.19 2.57 -3.24
CA PRO A 55 -14.53 2.66 -1.83
C PRO A 55 -14.00 1.44 -1.07
N ILE A 56 -13.32 1.66 0.04
CA ILE A 56 -12.85 0.60 0.94
C ILE A 56 -13.35 0.85 2.36
N LYS A 57 -13.48 -0.22 3.13
CA LYS A 57 -13.82 -0.10 4.56
C LYS A 57 -12.73 0.70 5.27
N PRO A 58 -13.09 1.72 6.08
CA PRO A 58 -12.10 2.52 6.83
C PRO A 58 -11.20 1.69 7.75
N SER A 59 -11.67 0.51 8.21
CA SER A 59 -10.86 -0.44 8.99
C SER A 59 -9.71 -1.02 8.17
N VAL A 60 -9.94 -1.41 6.92
CA VAL A 60 -8.91 -1.97 6.02
C VAL A 60 -7.82 -0.95 5.74
N MET A 61 -8.20 0.29 5.44
CA MET A 61 -7.26 1.39 5.24
C MET A 61 -6.40 1.63 6.49
N ARG A 62 -7.05 1.65 7.66
CA ARG A 62 -6.40 1.79 8.96
C ARG A 62 -5.42 0.66 9.26
N SER A 63 -5.80 -0.59 9.01
CA SER A 63 -4.92 -1.76 9.22
C SER A 63 -3.69 -1.70 8.32
N SER A 64 -3.86 -1.26 7.07
CA SER A 64 -2.75 -1.07 6.12
C SER A 64 -1.70 -0.10 6.68
N TYR A 65 -2.15 0.99 7.28
CA TYR A 65 -1.26 1.97 7.91
C TYR A 65 -0.57 1.42 9.17
N GLN A 66 -1.25 0.55 9.94
CA GLN A 66 -0.65 -0.13 11.10
C GLN A 66 0.46 -1.07 10.68
N SER A 67 0.21 -1.91 9.68
CA SER A 67 1.20 -2.84 9.16
C SER A 67 2.44 -2.11 8.67
N ILE A 68 2.27 -0.98 7.99
CA ILE A 68 3.42 -0.17 7.52
C ILE A 68 4.13 0.53 8.68
N ALA A 69 3.41 1.13 9.62
CA ALA A 69 4.02 1.76 10.79
C ALA A 69 4.80 0.75 11.66
N ALA A 70 4.31 -0.48 11.78
CA ALA A 70 4.97 -1.55 12.53
C ALA A 70 6.28 -2.06 11.88
N MET A 71 6.52 -1.75 10.61
CA MET A 71 7.79 -2.05 9.94
C MET A 71 8.86 -0.98 10.18
N LEU A 72 8.51 0.17 10.79
CA LEU A 72 9.49 1.20 11.10
C LEU A 72 10.41 0.76 12.25
N PRO A 73 11.71 1.12 12.22
CA PRO A 73 12.61 0.88 13.34
C PRO A 73 12.11 1.57 14.62
N ILE A 74 12.26 0.88 15.75
CA ILE A 74 11.76 1.34 17.06
C ILE A 74 12.61 2.52 17.58
N ASP A 75 13.88 2.58 17.20
CA ASP A 75 14.93 3.45 17.72
C ASP A 75 15.37 4.55 16.73
N LEU A 76 14.45 5.05 15.90
CA LEU A 76 14.72 6.13 14.96
C LEU A 76 15.23 7.39 15.69
N PRO A 77 16.47 7.85 15.46
CA PRO A 77 16.97 9.09 16.05
C PRO A 77 16.16 10.28 15.50
N GLY A 78 15.71 11.14 16.41
CA GLY A 78 14.89 12.30 16.06
C GLY A 78 15.69 13.46 15.45
N PRO A 79 15.00 14.39 14.75
CA PRO A 79 13.58 14.40 14.39
C PRO A 79 13.27 13.54 13.15
N VAL A 80 12.04 12.99 13.07
CA VAL A 80 11.58 12.15 11.95
C VAL A 80 10.57 12.92 11.09
N LEU A 81 10.79 12.96 9.77
CA LEU A 81 9.91 13.60 8.78
C LEU A 81 9.16 12.55 7.94
N PHE A 82 7.84 12.66 7.88
CA PHE A 82 7.00 11.87 6.98
C PHE A 82 6.58 12.71 5.78
N ILE A 83 6.92 12.26 4.56
CA ILE A 83 6.54 12.93 3.32
C ILE A 83 5.58 12.04 2.54
N GLY A 84 4.38 12.54 2.29
CA GLY A 84 3.39 11.90 1.41
C GLY A 84 3.23 12.68 0.12
N MET A 85 3.53 12.04 -1.03
CA MET A 85 3.26 12.66 -2.33
C MET A 85 1.75 12.82 -2.56
N ALA A 86 1.36 13.94 -3.17
CA ALA A 86 -0.03 14.32 -3.38
C ALA A 86 -0.86 13.23 -4.09
N GLU A 87 -2.17 13.32 -3.82
CA GLU A 87 -3.27 12.45 -4.24
C GLU A 87 -3.32 11.06 -3.60
N THR A 88 -2.30 10.20 -3.75
CA THR A 88 -2.39 8.79 -3.29
C THR A 88 -1.74 8.54 -1.95
N ALA A 89 -0.57 9.16 -1.71
CA ALA A 89 0.24 8.86 -0.54
C ALA A 89 -0.05 9.80 0.64
N VAL A 90 -0.87 10.84 0.47
CA VAL A 90 -1.23 11.79 1.54
C VAL A 90 -1.90 11.07 2.72
N GLY A 91 -2.94 10.27 2.44
CA GLY A 91 -3.66 9.51 3.47
C GLY A 91 -2.77 8.46 4.13
N LEU A 92 -1.90 7.81 3.36
CA LEU A 92 -0.94 6.83 3.85
C LEU A 92 0.09 7.45 4.79
N ALA A 93 0.77 8.51 4.38
CA ALA A 93 1.79 9.18 5.18
C ALA A 93 1.19 9.74 6.48
N ALA A 94 0.04 10.42 6.41
CA ALA A 94 -0.66 10.91 7.59
C ALA A 94 -1.12 9.75 8.50
N GLY A 95 -1.57 8.64 7.92
CA GLY A 95 -2.03 7.46 8.64
C GLY A 95 -0.93 6.70 9.38
N VAL A 96 0.27 6.63 8.79
CA VAL A 96 1.47 6.05 9.40
C VAL A 96 2.01 6.96 10.51
N TYR A 97 2.11 8.27 10.24
CA TYR A 97 2.51 9.27 11.23
C TYR A 97 1.64 9.20 12.50
N LYS A 98 0.31 9.23 12.38
CA LYS A 98 -0.64 9.13 13.51
C LYS A 98 -0.50 7.85 14.34
N ARG A 99 0.15 6.83 13.81
CA ARG A 99 0.34 5.53 14.48
C ARG A 99 1.68 5.38 15.14
N GLN A 100 2.64 6.25 14.81
CA GLN A 100 3.91 6.32 15.51
C GLN A 100 3.74 6.87 16.94
N ASP A 101 2.70 7.66 17.23
CA ASP A 101 2.47 8.21 18.59
C ASP A 101 2.35 7.14 19.69
N ALA A 102 1.91 5.92 19.34
CA ALA A 102 1.91 4.79 20.28
C ALA A 102 3.32 4.38 20.76
N TRP A 103 4.38 4.76 20.03
CA TRP A 103 5.77 4.41 20.29
C TRP A 103 6.57 5.55 20.96
N TYR A 104 6.08 6.80 20.91
CA TYR A 104 6.80 7.98 21.39
C TYR A 104 5.85 8.93 22.16
N PRO A 105 5.42 8.56 23.39
CA PRO A 105 4.40 9.30 24.12
C PRO A 105 4.81 10.69 24.62
N ASN A 106 6.07 11.12 24.44
CA ASN A 106 6.61 12.33 25.07
C ASN A 106 7.26 13.28 24.05
N ARG A 107 6.48 13.79 23.08
CA ARG A 107 6.96 14.71 22.03
C ARG A 107 6.54 16.18 22.19
N TYR A 108 5.83 16.51 23.27
CA TYR A 108 5.45 17.88 23.59
C TYR A 108 5.60 18.13 25.10
N SER A 109 6.85 18.27 25.56
CA SER A 109 7.19 18.81 26.88
C SER A 109 8.13 19.98 26.69
#